data_AF-A0A2A5XQP2-F1
#
_entry.id   AF-A0A2A5XQP2-F1
#
_cell.length_a   1.000
_cell.length_b   1.000
_cell.length_c   1.000
_cell.angle_alpha   90.00
_cell.angle_beta   90.00
_cell.angle_gamma   90.00
#
_symmetry.space_group_name_H-M   'P 1'
#
loop_
_entity.id
_entity.type
_entity.pdbx_description
1 polymer ?
#
loop_
_entity_poly.entity_id
_entity_poly.type
_entity_poly.pdbx_seq_one_letter_code
_entity_poly.pdbx_strand_id
1 'polypeptide(L)'
;MTGKKQDKKYFNIMKKIKNLIPKSIKFSSAADDLYSQCNSFIENIFQKGRSPLTIREYARTIAHFIEYLENYLGHSVRLKDIKQLDKITLNSYLSYYKKPIKNHLTTDLNEKFLNSQYSFLSKKPKRILEQDKNFFEKKETRILLDDLDKIFTGQIKSGLELTNKLKKYKNLNHKIERLRRNSCIKLHSVSNEKSARSVARCTSVLRTFINFLIKNNNWESHSIRKIETSRFKQRTDNKVFEENEILNFLDSLDPDKQGLNYDTKFNTWQHRRDLSIFYFLYSSGLRISELLQFKINDFPLKEFTKIKGKGDKERFIVVLDIVNEKIKNYLESCSSSIDGFNLSNEDPLFVKSIKGQKKKLSARDIQRSMKNYIENFEGNYPMFSTPHSLRHSFASHILRGGADIRTIQELLGHSSLSSTQIYTKLDEKSLLDIYDKSHPHSKDEI
;
A
#
# COMPACT_ATOMS: atom_id res chain seq x y z
N MET A 1 -6.50 35.85 -31.82
CA MET A 1 -7.40 35.32 -30.74
C MET A 1 -7.01 33.92 -30.21
N THR A 2 -5.86 33.36 -30.61
CA THR A 2 -5.44 31.99 -30.28
C THR A 2 -4.60 31.87 -28.99
N GLY A 3 -3.76 32.86 -28.66
CA GLY A 3 -2.92 32.85 -27.45
C GLY A 3 -3.69 32.89 -26.12
N LYS A 4 -4.67 33.79 -25.97
CA LYS A 4 -5.49 33.91 -24.74
C LYS A 4 -6.30 32.64 -24.39
N LYS A 5 -6.65 31.80 -25.38
CA LYS A 5 -7.35 30.52 -25.16
C LYS A 5 -6.38 29.41 -24.72
N GLN A 6 -5.13 29.41 -25.22
CA GLN A 6 -4.09 28.47 -24.78
C GLN A 6 -3.65 28.73 -23.35
N ASP A 7 -3.44 29.98 -22.96
CA ASP A 7 -3.04 30.35 -21.59
C ASP A 7 -4.11 30.00 -20.55
N LYS A 8 -5.39 30.22 -20.89
CA LYS A 8 -6.52 29.88 -20.02
C LYS A 8 -6.69 28.35 -19.86
N LYS A 9 -6.39 27.58 -20.91
CA LYS A 9 -6.40 26.11 -20.87
C LYS A 9 -5.24 25.58 -20.02
N TYR A 10 -4.04 26.13 -20.19
CA TYR A 10 -2.87 25.78 -19.39
C TYR A 10 -3.07 26.10 -17.90
N PHE A 11 -3.57 27.29 -17.59
CA PHE A 11 -3.88 27.71 -16.22
C PHE A 11 -4.90 26.79 -15.53
N ASN A 12 -5.94 26.37 -16.26
CA ASN A 12 -6.94 25.42 -15.74
C ASN A 12 -6.36 24.01 -15.49
N ILE A 13 -5.43 23.55 -16.33
CA ILE A 13 -4.72 22.29 -16.13
C ILE A 13 -3.83 22.37 -14.88
N MET A 14 -3.06 23.46 -14.72
CA MET A 14 -2.22 23.69 -13.54
C MET A 14 -3.04 23.71 -12.24
N LYS A 15 -4.20 24.38 -12.25
CA LYS A 15 -5.10 24.42 -11.09
C LYS A 15 -5.65 23.04 -10.75
N LYS A 16 -6.00 22.23 -11.75
CA LYS A 16 -6.42 20.83 -11.56
C LYS A 16 -5.29 19.98 -10.97
N ILE A 17 -4.07 20.09 -11.47
CA ILE A 17 -2.91 19.33 -10.98
C ILE A 17 -2.56 19.72 -9.53
N LYS A 18 -2.54 21.02 -9.21
CA LYS A 18 -2.31 21.51 -7.84
C LYS A 18 -3.36 20.98 -6.85
N ASN A 19 -4.60 20.78 -7.28
CA ASN A 19 -5.64 20.19 -6.44
C ASN A 19 -5.51 18.66 -6.29
N LEU A 20 -4.83 17.99 -7.23
CA LEU A 20 -4.65 16.54 -7.22
C LEU A 20 -3.53 16.09 -6.28
N ILE A 21 -2.49 16.90 -6.11
CA ILE A 21 -1.34 16.59 -5.24
C ILE A 21 -1.56 17.23 -3.86
N PRO A 22 -1.57 16.44 -2.76
CA PRO A 22 -1.63 16.98 -1.41
C PRO A 22 -0.54 18.03 -1.17
N LYS A 23 -0.86 19.11 -0.45
CA LYS A 23 0.11 20.16 -0.08
C LYS A 23 1.35 19.64 0.68
N SER A 24 1.24 18.45 1.29
CA SER A 24 2.34 17.77 1.97
C SER A 24 3.37 17.15 1.03
N ILE A 25 3.03 16.92 -0.23
CA ILE A 25 3.98 16.42 -1.24
C ILE A 25 4.58 17.64 -1.94
N LYS A 26 5.84 17.94 -1.60
CA LYS A 26 6.61 19.02 -2.21
C LYS A 26 7.93 18.46 -2.73
N PHE A 27 8.40 19.00 -3.85
CA PHE A 27 9.74 18.75 -4.36
C PHE A 27 10.73 19.77 -3.77
N SER A 28 10.62 20.09 -2.47
CA SER A 28 11.45 21.13 -1.81
C SER A 28 12.94 20.80 -1.81
N SER A 29 13.27 19.51 -1.83
CA SER A 29 14.64 19.00 -1.91
C SER A 29 15.25 19.12 -3.32
N ALA A 30 14.48 19.57 -4.32
CA ALA A 30 14.97 19.80 -5.67
C ALA A 30 15.34 21.28 -5.86
N ALA A 31 16.50 21.52 -6.50
CA ALA A 31 16.84 22.83 -7.02
C ALA A 31 15.93 23.21 -8.20
N ASP A 32 15.90 24.50 -8.58
CA ASP A 32 14.94 25.05 -9.56
C ASP A 32 14.90 24.29 -10.88
N ASP A 33 16.07 23.84 -11.36
CA ASP A 33 16.22 23.07 -12.59
C ASP A 33 15.49 21.71 -12.53
N LEU A 34 15.69 20.95 -11.45
CA LEU A 34 15.02 19.67 -11.23
C LEU A 34 13.55 19.85 -10.81
N TYR A 35 13.23 20.90 -10.06
CA TYR A 35 11.88 21.23 -9.63
C TYR A 35 10.94 21.42 -10.83
N SER A 36 11.39 22.20 -11.83
CA SER A 36 10.66 22.42 -13.08
C SER A 36 10.39 21.11 -13.84
N GLN A 37 11.40 20.22 -13.89
CA GLN A 37 11.28 18.91 -14.53
C GLN A 37 10.31 17.98 -13.79
N CYS A 38 10.29 18.02 -12.45
CA CYS A 38 9.33 17.26 -11.66
C CYS A 38 7.89 17.66 -11.96
N ASN A 39 7.60 18.97 -12.05
CA ASN A 39 6.28 19.46 -12.42
C ASN A 39 5.91 19.05 -13.85
N SER A 40 6.82 19.25 -14.80
CA SER A 40 6.64 18.84 -16.20
C SER A 40 6.32 17.34 -16.35
N PHE A 41 6.95 16.50 -15.52
CA PHE A 41 6.66 15.06 -15.49
C PHE A 41 5.23 14.76 -15.00
N ILE A 42 4.80 15.39 -13.90
CA ILE A 42 3.44 15.22 -13.37
C ILE A 42 2.41 15.67 -14.41
N GLU A 43 2.66 16.77 -15.10
CA GLU A 43 1.82 17.25 -16.20
C GLU A 43 1.72 16.23 -17.33
N ASN A 44 2.86 15.66 -17.74
CA ASN A 44 2.90 14.63 -18.78
C ASN A 44 2.04 13.41 -18.40
N ILE A 45 2.12 12.97 -17.13
CA ILE A 45 1.32 11.85 -16.63
C ILE A 45 -0.17 12.19 -16.59
N PHE A 46 -0.52 13.40 -16.17
CA PHE A 46 -1.90 13.88 -16.16
C PHE A 46 -2.49 13.92 -17.57
N GLN A 47 -1.74 14.46 -18.54
CA GLN A 47 -2.16 14.52 -19.95
C GLN A 47 -2.33 13.13 -20.57
N LYS A 48 -1.57 12.13 -20.12
CA LYS A 48 -1.74 10.71 -20.48
C LYS A 48 -2.99 10.04 -19.87
N GLY A 49 -3.87 10.81 -19.21
CA GLY A 49 -5.12 10.30 -18.66
C GLY A 49 -4.95 9.35 -17.47
N ARG A 50 -3.83 9.41 -16.75
CA ARG A 50 -3.61 8.55 -15.57
C ARG A 50 -4.50 8.99 -14.41
N SER A 51 -4.92 8.03 -13.59
CA SER A 51 -5.85 8.30 -12.48
C SER A 51 -5.24 9.26 -11.43
N PRO A 52 -6.07 10.06 -10.73
CA PRO A 52 -5.66 10.89 -9.60
C PRO A 52 -4.85 10.15 -8.52
N LEU A 53 -5.17 8.89 -8.28
CA LEU A 53 -4.43 8.07 -7.31
C LEU A 53 -3.03 7.76 -7.84
N THR A 54 -2.92 7.36 -9.11
CA THR A 54 -1.63 7.09 -9.75
C THR A 54 -0.73 8.33 -9.74
N ILE A 55 -1.26 9.50 -10.09
CA ILE A 55 -0.50 10.76 -10.09
C ILE A 55 0.06 11.06 -8.70
N ARG A 56 -0.79 10.94 -7.66
CA ARG A 56 -0.36 11.14 -6.26
C ARG A 56 0.72 10.17 -5.82
N GLU A 57 0.61 8.89 -6.17
CA GLU A 57 1.64 7.90 -5.84
C GLU A 57 2.97 8.17 -6.54
N TYR A 58 2.93 8.61 -7.80
CA TYR A 58 4.13 8.97 -8.55
C TYR A 58 4.82 10.20 -7.91
N ALA A 59 4.05 11.26 -7.66
CA ALA A 59 4.55 12.47 -7.01
C ALA A 59 5.17 12.17 -5.64
N ARG A 60 4.51 11.35 -4.81
CA ARG A 60 5.03 10.94 -3.49
C ARG A 60 6.35 10.19 -3.60
N THR A 61 6.42 9.21 -4.50
CA THR A 61 7.60 8.37 -4.66
C THR A 61 8.80 9.21 -5.12
N ILE A 62 8.59 10.14 -6.05
CA ILE A 62 9.63 11.04 -6.56
C ILE A 62 10.08 12.02 -5.47
N ALA A 63 9.15 12.65 -4.75
CA ALA A 63 9.50 13.56 -3.66
C ALA A 63 10.37 12.86 -2.59
N HIS A 64 9.97 11.66 -2.17
CA HIS A 64 10.75 10.86 -1.21
C HIS A 64 12.12 10.44 -1.74
N PHE A 65 12.24 10.18 -3.05
CA PHE A 65 13.53 9.90 -3.68
C PHE A 65 14.45 11.11 -3.68
N ILE A 66 13.93 12.29 -4.02
CA ILE A 66 14.72 13.53 -4.05
C ILE A 66 15.13 13.94 -2.63
N GLU A 67 14.25 13.79 -1.65
CA GLU A 67 14.56 14.02 -0.23
C GLU A 67 15.69 13.10 0.26
N TYR A 68 15.65 11.82 -0.10
CA TYR A 68 16.76 10.91 0.17
C TYR A 68 18.08 11.39 -0.48
N LEU A 69 18.02 11.83 -1.74
CA LEU A 69 19.20 12.30 -2.45
C LEU A 69 19.77 13.59 -1.86
N GLU A 70 18.93 14.53 -1.41
CA GLU A 70 19.40 15.74 -0.73
C GLU A 70 20.17 15.38 0.54
N ASN A 71 19.63 14.47 1.36
CA ASN A 71 20.32 13.97 2.55
C ASN A 71 21.62 13.22 2.21
N TYR A 72 21.64 12.48 1.10
CA TYR A 72 22.81 11.74 0.65
C TYR A 72 23.93 12.68 0.14
N LEU A 73 23.57 13.68 -0.67
CA LEU A 73 24.49 14.62 -1.31
C LEU A 73 24.90 15.78 -0.37
N GLY A 74 24.06 16.13 0.60
CA GLY A 74 24.26 17.26 1.52
C GLY A 74 23.92 18.63 0.93
N HIS A 75 23.21 18.66 -0.20
CA HIS A 75 22.71 19.88 -0.83
C HIS A 75 21.44 19.58 -1.64
N SER A 76 20.66 20.61 -1.95
CA SER A 76 19.48 20.47 -2.80
C SER A 76 19.84 19.85 -4.16
N VAL A 77 19.02 18.90 -4.61
CA VAL A 77 19.31 18.03 -5.73
C VAL A 77 19.07 18.77 -7.05
N ARG A 78 20.11 18.85 -7.87
CA ARG A 78 20.08 19.46 -9.21
C ARG A 78 19.86 18.40 -10.28
N LEU A 79 19.50 18.86 -11.48
CA LEU A 79 19.29 17.99 -12.63
C LEU A 79 20.57 17.22 -13.02
N LYS A 80 21.74 17.84 -12.87
CA LYS A 80 23.04 17.19 -13.11
C LYS A 80 23.32 16.04 -12.14
N ASP A 81 22.81 16.13 -10.92
CA ASP A 81 23.02 15.09 -9.90
C ASP A 81 22.21 13.84 -10.29
N ILE A 82 20.99 14.02 -10.82
CA ILE A 82 20.19 12.94 -11.41
C ILE A 82 20.89 12.35 -12.64
N LYS A 83 21.45 13.18 -13.52
CA LYS A 83 22.19 12.72 -14.72
C LYS A 83 23.39 11.85 -14.36
N GLN A 84 24.07 12.16 -13.26
CA GLN A 84 25.26 11.45 -12.78
C GLN A 84 24.96 10.29 -11.82
N LEU A 85 23.68 10.00 -11.54
CA LEU A 85 23.30 8.89 -10.66
C LEU A 85 23.91 7.57 -11.14
N ASP A 86 24.69 6.97 -10.24
CA ASP A 86 25.24 5.64 -10.45
C ASP A 86 24.27 4.54 -9.97
N LYS A 87 24.64 3.29 -10.24
CA LYS A 87 23.86 2.13 -9.80
C LYS A 87 23.88 1.97 -8.28
N ILE A 88 24.94 2.43 -7.62
CA ILE A 88 25.15 2.25 -6.17
C ILE A 88 24.16 3.12 -5.42
N THR A 89 24.13 4.43 -5.66
CA THR A 89 23.22 5.39 -5.03
C THR A 89 21.75 5.00 -5.23
N LEU A 90 21.38 4.53 -6.42
CA LEU A 90 20.01 4.10 -6.68
C LEU A 90 19.66 2.79 -5.96
N ASN A 91 20.58 1.83 -5.88
CA ASN A 91 20.41 0.63 -5.07
C ASN A 91 20.35 0.96 -3.56
N SER A 92 21.12 1.95 -3.09
CA SER A 92 21.05 2.45 -1.72
C SER A 92 19.67 3.01 -1.40
N TYR A 93 19.09 3.82 -2.30
CA TYR A 93 17.71 4.27 -2.14
C TYR A 93 16.69 3.12 -2.14
N LEU A 94 16.79 2.16 -3.07
CA LEU A 94 15.84 1.04 -3.13
C LEU A 94 15.93 0.14 -1.89
N SER A 95 17.13 0.01 -1.31
CA SER A 95 17.37 -0.70 -0.04
C SER A 95 16.72 0.04 1.12
N TYR A 96 16.98 1.35 1.24
CA TYR A 96 16.32 2.25 2.18
C TYR A 96 14.79 2.17 2.08
N TYR A 97 14.25 2.21 0.85
CA TYR A 97 12.82 2.13 0.59
C TYR A 97 12.23 0.75 0.95
N LYS A 98 12.94 -0.35 0.70
CA LYS A 98 12.48 -1.73 0.97
C LYS A 98 12.37 -1.98 2.46
N LYS A 99 13.41 -1.68 3.22
CA LYS A 99 13.45 -1.92 4.66
C LYS A 99 13.77 -0.60 5.33
N PRO A 100 12.77 0.16 5.76
CA PRO A 100 12.97 1.20 6.77
C PRO A 100 13.29 0.60 8.17
N ILE A 101 14.07 -0.49 8.21
CA ILE A 101 14.74 -1.18 9.34
C ILE A 101 14.04 -2.44 9.91
N LYS A 102 14.35 -3.61 9.33
CA LYS A 102 14.45 -4.88 10.06
C LYS A 102 15.51 -5.80 9.44
N ASN A 103 16.60 -6.00 10.18
CA ASN A 103 17.66 -7.02 10.08
C ASN A 103 17.94 -7.66 8.70
N HIS A 104 19.16 -7.49 8.20
CA HIS A 104 20.21 -8.51 8.31
C HIS A 104 21.59 -7.82 8.37
N LEU A 105 22.56 -8.51 8.92
CA LEU A 105 23.90 -8.07 9.33
C LEU A 105 24.85 -7.66 8.20
N THR A 106 24.36 -7.31 7.01
CA THR A 106 25.21 -7.00 5.85
C THR A 106 24.49 -6.09 4.85
N THR A 107 24.26 -4.84 5.21
CA THR A 107 24.19 -3.72 4.25
C THR A 107 24.57 -2.43 4.97
N ASP A 108 25.30 -1.60 4.23
CA ASP A 108 26.31 -0.61 4.63
C ASP A 108 26.13 0.06 6.00
N LEU A 109 27.15 -0.03 6.87
CA LEU A 109 27.22 0.72 8.13
C LEU A 109 26.93 2.20 7.92
N ASN A 110 27.41 2.76 6.81
CA ASN A 110 27.18 4.15 6.42
C ASN A 110 25.69 4.51 6.42
N GLU A 111 24.83 3.59 5.99
CA GLU A 111 23.37 3.78 5.96
C GLU A 111 22.75 3.76 7.36
N LYS A 112 23.30 2.95 8.28
CA LYS A 112 22.84 2.93 9.69
C LYS A 112 23.24 4.22 10.43
N PHE A 113 24.43 4.73 10.15
CA PHE A 113 24.91 6.01 10.68
C PHE A 113 24.11 7.20 10.09
N LEU A 114 23.82 7.20 8.78
CA LEU A 114 22.98 8.22 8.12
C LEU A 114 21.57 8.33 8.71
N ASN A 115 21.00 7.20 9.09
CA ASN A 115 19.64 7.14 9.64
C ASN A 115 19.61 7.27 11.17
N SER A 116 20.70 7.73 11.81
CA SER A 116 20.82 7.91 13.26
C SER A 116 20.44 6.68 14.09
N GLN A 117 20.60 5.48 13.52
CA GLN A 117 20.23 4.23 14.19
C GLN A 117 21.21 3.89 15.29
N TYR A 118 22.43 4.40 15.22
CA TYR A 118 23.37 4.31 16.31
C TYR A 118 23.38 5.61 17.10
N SER A 119 23.63 5.51 18.40
CA SER A 119 23.99 6.64 19.25
C SER A 119 25.34 6.37 19.92
N PHE A 120 26.15 7.42 20.03
CA PHE A 120 27.40 7.37 20.79
C PHE A 120 27.10 7.45 22.28
N LEU A 121 27.69 6.56 23.07
CA LEU A 121 27.52 6.55 24.51
C LEU A 121 28.76 7.08 25.24
N SER A 122 29.97 6.69 24.82
CA SER A 122 31.22 7.12 25.44
C SER A 122 32.46 6.75 24.63
N LYS A 123 33.49 7.63 24.66
CA LYS A 123 34.86 7.33 24.17
C LYS A 123 35.62 6.36 25.06
N LYS A 124 35.31 6.31 26.35
CA LYS A 124 35.94 5.42 27.33
C LYS A 124 34.87 4.45 27.84
N PRO A 125 34.89 3.17 27.43
CA PRO A 125 33.92 2.19 27.92
C PRO A 125 34.10 1.99 29.43
N LYS A 126 32.99 1.87 30.18
CA LYS A 126 33.01 1.68 31.64
C LYS A 126 33.67 0.35 32.06
N ARG A 127 33.55 -0.68 31.22
CA ARG A 127 34.17 -2.00 31.39
C ARG A 127 34.59 -2.51 30.01
N ILE A 128 35.86 -2.87 29.86
CA ILE A 128 36.39 -3.50 28.64
C ILE A 128 36.37 -5.01 28.83
N LEU A 129 35.75 -5.74 27.91
CA LEU A 129 35.80 -7.20 27.86
C LEU A 129 37.24 -7.66 27.62
N GLU A 130 37.69 -8.72 28.29
CA GLU A 130 39.10 -9.14 28.25
C GLU A 130 39.61 -9.40 26.83
N GLN A 131 38.79 -10.05 26.00
CA GLN A 131 39.05 -10.32 24.59
C GLN A 131 39.22 -9.07 23.70
N ASP A 132 38.88 -7.88 24.20
CA ASP A 132 38.96 -6.60 23.47
C ASP A 132 40.01 -5.63 24.04
N LYS A 133 40.76 -5.98 25.10
CA LYS A 133 41.79 -5.09 25.68
C LYS A 133 42.78 -4.59 24.62
N ASN A 134 43.37 -5.52 23.86
CA ASN A 134 44.28 -5.21 22.75
C ASN A 134 43.63 -4.39 21.61
N PHE A 135 42.29 -4.42 21.48
CA PHE A 135 41.58 -3.60 20.51
C PHE A 135 41.51 -2.14 20.97
N PHE A 136 41.24 -1.87 22.24
CA PHE A 136 41.15 -0.52 22.79
C PHE A 136 42.52 0.16 23.01
N GLU A 137 43.60 -0.61 23.08
CA GLU A 137 44.97 -0.07 23.17
C GLU A 137 45.47 0.56 21.86
N LYS A 138 44.95 0.11 20.71
CA LYS A 138 45.40 0.57 19.39
C LYS A 138 45.05 2.03 19.14
N LYS A 139 46.03 2.78 18.61
CA LYS A 139 45.84 4.18 18.15
C LYS A 139 44.69 4.31 17.14
N GLU A 140 44.56 3.34 16.23
CA GLU A 140 43.48 3.31 15.23
C GLU A 140 42.09 3.30 15.87
N THR A 141 41.90 2.60 16.99
CA THR A 141 40.63 2.52 17.72
C THR A 141 40.26 3.84 18.38
N ARG A 142 41.25 4.57 18.92
CA ARG A 142 41.04 5.91 19.48
C ARG A 142 40.58 6.91 18.41
N ILE A 143 41.24 6.88 17.24
CA ILE A 143 40.85 7.72 16.10
C ILE A 143 39.43 7.37 15.62
N LEU A 144 39.09 6.07 15.55
CA LEU A 144 37.74 5.64 15.21
C LEU A 144 36.71 6.17 16.22
N LEU A 145 36.98 6.09 17.52
CA LEU A 145 36.08 6.61 18.56
C LEU A 145 35.90 8.14 18.48
N ASP A 146 36.95 8.89 18.18
CA ASP A 146 36.85 10.33 17.95
C ASP A 146 36.03 10.67 16.71
N ASP A 147 36.24 9.94 15.62
CA ASP A 147 35.48 10.14 14.39
C ASP A 147 34.01 9.79 14.61
N LEU A 148 33.71 8.69 15.31
CA LEU A 148 32.34 8.30 15.67
C LEU A 148 31.67 9.34 16.57
N ASP A 149 32.36 9.83 17.59
CA ASP A 149 31.85 10.90 18.46
C ASP A 149 31.48 12.16 17.66
N LYS A 150 32.35 12.58 16.74
CA LYS A 150 32.07 13.71 15.82
C LYS A 150 30.89 13.43 14.87
N ILE A 151 30.79 12.19 14.36
CA ILE A 151 29.67 11.74 13.53
C ILE A 151 28.36 11.89 14.29
N PHE A 152 28.29 11.36 15.51
CA PHE A 152 27.05 11.30 16.30
C PHE A 152 26.67 12.61 16.99
N THR A 153 27.63 13.52 17.19
CA THR A 153 27.38 14.88 17.68
C THR A 153 26.94 15.85 16.57
N GLY A 154 26.71 15.34 15.35
CA GLY A 154 26.13 16.11 14.25
C GLY A 154 27.13 16.97 13.47
N GLN A 155 28.44 16.70 13.55
CA GLN A 155 29.44 17.48 12.82
C GLN A 155 29.52 17.14 11.32
N ILE A 156 28.84 16.09 10.85
CA ILE A 156 28.84 15.68 9.44
C ILE A 156 27.63 16.25 8.72
N LYS A 157 27.88 16.81 7.52
CA LYS A 157 26.86 17.51 6.73
C LYS A 157 26.32 16.70 5.55
N SER A 158 26.94 15.57 5.17
CA SER A 158 26.45 14.72 4.08
C SER A 158 26.77 13.23 4.24
N GLY A 159 25.94 12.36 3.64
CA GLY A 159 26.19 10.92 3.58
C GLY A 159 27.45 10.53 2.82
N LEU A 160 27.84 11.34 1.83
CA LEU A 160 29.11 11.16 1.11
C LEU A 160 30.33 11.44 2.01
N GLU A 161 30.29 12.50 2.81
CA GLU A 161 31.35 12.83 3.78
C GLU A 161 31.51 11.71 4.82
N LEU A 162 30.38 11.22 5.35
CA LEU A 162 30.35 10.06 6.25
C LEU A 162 30.94 8.81 5.60
N THR A 163 30.51 8.50 4.37
CA THR A 163 30.98 7.32 3.62
C THR A 163 32.49 7.38 3.41
N ASN A 164 33.03 8.54 3.04
CA ASN A 164 34.47 8.71 2.86
C ASN A 164 35.23 8.59 4.19
N LYS A 165 34.71 9.17 5.27
CA LYS A 165 35.29 9.05 6.63
C LYS A 165 35.29 7.61 7.14
N LEU A 166 34.28 6.82 6.83
CA LEU A 166 34.15 5.44 7.31
C LEU A 166 34.86 4.41 6.41
N LYS A 167 34.94 4.65 5.09
CA LYS A 167 35.64 3.78 4.12
C LYS A 167 37.13 3.57 4.42
N LYS A 168 37.78 4.52 5.12
CA LYS A 168 39.22 4.42 5.46
C LYS A 168 39.55 3.31 6.46
N TYR A 169 38.55 2.77 7.18
CA TYR A 169 38.76 1.73 8.18
C TYR A 169 38.54 0.32 7.60
N LYS A 170 39.60 -0.50 7.56
CA LYS A 170 39.47 -1.94 7.24
C LYS A 170 38.67 -2.65 8.35
N ASN A 171 37.83 -3.61 7.94
CA ASN A 171 36.99 -4.43 8.83
C ASN A 171 36.10 -3.61 9.78
N LEU A 172 35.59 -2.47 9.31
CA LEU A 172 34.78 -1.54 10.12
C LEU A 172 33.59 -2.23 10.81
N ASN A 173 32.87 -3.13 10.14
CA ASN A 173 31.78 -3.93 10.73
C ASN A 173 32.19 -4.63 12.03
N HIS A 174 33.34 -5.30 12.02
CA HIS A 174 33.87 -5.99 13.19
C HIS A 174 34.26 -5.02 14.30
N LYS A 175 34.83 -3.87 13.93
CA LYS A 175 35.20 -2.81 14.88
C LYS A 175 33.96 -2.21 15.55
N ILE A 176 32.89 -1.95 14.79
CA ILE A 176 31.60 -1.46 15.30
C ILE A 176 30.95 -2.48 16.25
N GLU A 177 30.95 -3.78 15.92
CA GLU A 177 30.41 -4.80 16.84
C GLU A 177 31.21 -4.89 18.15
N ARG A 178 32.55 -4.76 18.09
CA ARG A 178 33.40 -4.68 19.29
C ARG A 178 33.08 -3.44 20.13
N LEU A 179 32.87 -2.28 19.50
CA LEU A 179 32.46 -1.06 20.20
C LEU A 179 31.05 -1.19 20.81
N ARG A 180 30.12 -1.85 20.12
CA ARG A 180 28.75 -2.09 20.60
C ARG A 180 28.73 -2.99 21.84
N ARG A 181 29.44 -4.12 21.81
CA ARG A 181 29.49 -5.07 22.95
C ARG A 181 30.23 -4.54 24.16
N ASN A 182 31.09 -3.52 23.98
CA ASN A 182 31.75 -2.78 25.07
C ASN A 182 31.03 -1.47 25.43
N SER A 183 29.79 -1.28 24.96
CA SER A 183 28.92 -0.15 25.33
C SER A 183 29.44 1.24 24.93
N CYS A 184 30.26 1.36 23.89
CA CYS A 184 30.66 2.65 23.31
C CYS A 184 29.56 3.23 22.41
N ILE A 185 28.74 2.37 21.79
CA ILE A 185 27.67 2.74 20.86
C ILE A 185 26.42 1.87 21.10
N LYS A 186 25.23 2.41 20.84
CA LYS A 186 23.93 1.70 20.98
C LYS A 186 23.17 1.72 19.66
N LEU A 187 22.58 0.59 19.27
CA LEU A 187 21.68 0.50 18.11
C LEU A 187 20.21 0.64 18.56
N HIS A 188 19.48 1.57 17.96
CA HIS A 188 18.04 1.74 18.12
C HIS A 188 17.29 0.77 17.19
N SER A 189 16.29 0.06 17.71
CA SER A 189 15.38 -0.77 16.91
C SER A 189 14.07 -0.02 16.65
N VAL A 190 13.61 0.10 15.38
CA VAL A 190 12.21 0.06 14.88
C VAL A 190 12.17 0.42 13.36
N SER A 191 11.60 -0.40 12.45
CA SER A 191 10.27 -0.24 11.76
C SER A 191 10.03 -1.26 10.61
N ASN A 192 8.76 -1.57 10.29
CA ASN A 192 8.36 -2.68 9.40
C ASN A 192 8.86 -2.61 7.93
N GLU A 193 9.37 -3.75 7.41
CA GLU A 193 9.79 -3.94 6.01
C GLU A 193 8.63 -3.74 5.00
N LYS A 194 8.90 -3.01 3.91
CA LYS A 194 8.01 -2.90 2.74
C LYS A 194 8.11 -4.17 1.89
N SER A 195 6.96 -4.65 1.41
CA SER A 195 6.90 -5.83 0.52
C SER A 195 7.71 -5.66 -0.77
N ALA A 196 8.19 -6.77 -1.33
CA ALA A 196 8.88 -6.78 -2.64
C ALA A 196 8.06 -6.11 -3.76
N ARG A 197 6.72 -6.21 -3.71
CA ARG A 197 5.82 -5.54 -4.67
C ARG A 197 5.82 -4.02 -4.52
N SER A 198 5.96 -3.51 -3.29
CA SER A 198 6.11 -2.07 -3.04
C SER A 198 7.42 -1.56 -3.63
N VAL A 199 8.52 -2.30 -3.46
CA VAL A 199 9.84 -1.96 -4.04
C VAL A 199 9.79 -2.00 -5.57
N ALA A 200 9.17 -3.04 -6.15
CA ALA A 200 9.01 -3.14 -7.59
C ALA A 200 8.20 -1.95 -8.17
N ARG A 201 7.14 -1.53 -7.46
CA ARG A 201 6.37 -0.34 -7.84
C ARG A 201 7.21 0.93 -7.77
N CYS A 202 7.95 1.13 -6.68
CA CYS A 202 8.87 2.26 -6.53
C CYS A 202 9.89 2.30 -7.68
N THR A 203 10.52 1.17 -7.97
CA THR A 203 11.46 1.02 -9.09
C THR A 203 10.81 1.36 -10.43
N SER A 204 9.57 0.92 -10.67
CA SER A 204 8.82 1.24 -11.89
C SER A 204 8.52 2.74 -12.02
N VAL A 205 8.15 3.41 -10.93
CA VAL A 205 7.94 4.86 -10.91
C VAL A 205 9.24 5.59 -11.22
N LEU A 206 10.34 5.26 -10.54
CA LEU A 206 11.64 5.89 -10.75
C LEU A 206 12.17 5.69 -12.17
N ARG A 207 12.04 4.49 -12.74
CA ARG A 207 12.37 4.24 -14.15
C ARG A 207 11.54 5.13 -15.08
N THR A 208 10.24 5.25 -14.83
CA THR A 208 9.36 6.07 -15.68
C THR A 208 9.75 7.55 -15.60
N PHE A 209 10.06 8.04 -14.40
CA PHE A 209 10.51 9.41 -14.17
C PHE A 209 11.85 9.70 -14.83
N ILE A 210 12.85 8.84 -14.60
CA ILE A 210 14.20 9.06 -15.14
C ILE A 210 14.21 8.87 -16.67
N ASN A 211 13.44 7.94 -17.23
CA ASN A 211 13.28 7.83 -18.68
C ASN A 211 12.63 9.08 -19.29
N PHE A 212 11.70 9.72 -18.57
CA PHE A 212 11.18 11.01 -18.99
C PHE A 212 12.28 12.08 -18.99
N LEU A 213 13.12 12.15 -17.94
CA LEU A 213 14.24 13.10 -17.89
C LEU A 213 15.27 12.84 -19.00
N ILE A 214 15.63 11.58 -19.26
CA ILE A 214 16.54 11.18 -20.33
C ILE A 214 16.01 11.70 -21.68
N LYS A 215 14.72 11.49 -21.96
CA LYS A 215 14.09 11.94 -23.20
C LYS A 215 14.01 13.47 -23.30
N ASN A 216 13.64 14.14 -22.20
CA ASN A 216 13.42 15.59 -22.21
C ASN A 216 14.73 16.39 -22.25
N ASN A 217 15.83 15.79 -21.80
CA ASN A 217 17.14 16.44 -21.72
C ASN A 217 18.20 15.82 -22.64
N ASN A 218 17.78 14.94 -23.58
CA ASN A 218 18.64 14.27 -24.55
C ASN A 218 19.90 13.60 -23.94
N TRP A 219 19.72 12.80 -22.89
CA TRP A 219 20.85 12.08 -22.28
C TRP A 219 21.16 10.78 -23.04
N GLU A 220 22.38 10.66 -23.55
CA GLU A 220 22.81 9.53 -24.41
C GLU A 220 22.91 8.19 -23.64
N SER A 221 23.37 8.22 -22.38
CA SER A 221 23.50 7.02 -21.54
C SER A 221 23.18 7.32 -20.07
N HIS A 222 22.48 6.40 -19.40
CA HIS A 222 22.18 6.52 -17.97
C HIS A 222 22.18 5.14 -17.30
N SER A 223 22.84 5.05 -16.14
CA SER A 223 22.96 3.87 -15.29
C SER A 223 21.65 3.15 -14.96
N ILE A 224 20.50 3.83 -15.01
CA ILE A 224 19.21 3.24 -14.64
C ILE A 224 18.70 2.18 -15.63
N ARG A 225 19.13 2.24 -16.90
CA ARG A 225 18.71 1.26 -17.92
C ARG A 225 19.16 -0.17 -17.58
N LYS A 226 20.16 -0.31 -16.68
CA LYS A 226 20.76 -1.59 -16.25
C LYS A 226 20.26 -2.08 -14.89
N ILE A 227 19.27 -1.43 -14.29
CA ILE A 227 18.73 -1.87 -12.99
C ILE A 227 17.70 -2.97 -13.24
N GLU A 228 17.94 -4.15 -12.70
CA GLU A 228 17.01 -5.27 -12.77
C GLU A 228 15.93 -5.15 -11.71
N THR A 229 14.68 -5.46 -12.08
CA THR A 229 13.58 -5.52 -11.12
C THR A 229 13.57 -6.90 -10.48
N SER A 230 13.62 -6.96 -9.15
CA SER A 230 13.47 -8.23 -8.44
C SER A 230 12.10 -8.84 -8.79
N ARG A 231 12.11 -10.08 -9.30
CA ARG A 231 10.89 -10.86 -9.56
C ARG A 231 10.24 -11.14 -8.21
N PHE A 232 8.99 -10.72 -8.02
CA PHE A 232 8.23 -11.05 -6.81
C PHE A 232 7.38 -12.30 -7.07
N LYS A 233 7.43 -13.29 -6.18
CA LYS A 233 6.48 -14.40 -6.19
C LYS A 233 5.06 -13.84 -5.99
N GLN A 234 4.11 -14.35 -6.78
CA GLN A 234 2.69 -14.09 -6.60
C GLN A 234 2.30 -14.65 -5.22
N ARG A 235 1.64 -13.85 -4.38
CA ARG A 235 1.09 -14.39 -3.13
C ARG A 235 0.03 -15.42 -3.49
N THR A 236 0.13 -16.62 -2.93
CA THR A 236 -1.04 -17.42 -2.58
C THR A 236 -1.64 -16.71 -1.37
N ASP A 237 -2.85 -16.18 -1.52
CA ASP A 237 -3.43 -15.29 -0.52
C ASP A 237 -4.06 -16.12 0.62
N ASN A 238 -3.42 -16.16 1.80
CA ASN A 238 -4.04 -16.56 3.08
C ASN A 238 -5.08 -15.51 3.54
N LYS A 239 -5.96 -15.07 2.64
CA LYS A 239 -6.91 -13.97 2.84
C LYS A 239 -8.31 -14.30 2.36
N VAL A 240 -8.52 -15.50 1.85
CA VAL A 240 -9.82 -16.05 1.52
C VAL A 240 -10.35 -16.69 2.81
N PHE A 241 -11.52 -16.28 3.24
CA PHE A 241 -12.29 -17.02 4.24
C PHE A 241 -12.75 -18.33 3.63
N GLU A 242 -12.70 -19.42 4.39
CA GLU A 242 -13.46 -20.63 4.07
C GLU A 242 -14.97 -20.36 4.21
N GLU A 243 -15.81 -21.14 3.54
CA GLU A 243 -17.28 -20.91 3.49
C GLU A 243 -17.92 -20.86 4.89
N ASN A 244 -17.60 -21.83 5.74
CA ASN A 244 -18.13 -21.85 7.10
C ASN A 244 -17.61 -20.68 7.96
N GLU A 245 -16.37 -20.22 7.73
CA GLU A 245 -15.79 -19.10 8.47
C GLU A 245 -16.51 -17.78 8.15
N ILE A 246 -16.79 -17.52 6.86
CA ILE A 246 -17.48 -16.30 6.45
C ILE A 246 -18.94 -16.29 6.90
N LEU A 247 -19.62 -17.45 6.87
CA LEU A 247 -20.98 -17.58 7.39
C LEU A 247 -21.00 -17.33 8.89
N ASN A 248 -20.14 -17.99 9.66
CA ASN A 248 -20.03 -17.77 11.10
C ASN A 248 -19.70 -16.31 11.43
N PHE A 249 -18.81 -15.67 10.66
CA PHE A 249 -18.49 -14.26 10.84
C PHE A 249 -19.70 -13.36 10.57
N LEU A 250 -20.40 -13.53 9.44
CA LEU A 250 -21.57 -12.72 9.12
C LEU A 250 -22.71 -12.95 10.12
N ASP A 251 -22.93 -14.20 10.53
CA ASP A 251 -23.98 -14.57 11.48
C ASP A 251 -23.67 -14.07 12.89
N SER A 252 -22.39 -14.02 13.28
CA SER A 252 -21.97 -13.39 14.53
C SER A 252 -22.26 -11.89 14.57
N LEU A 253 -22.28 -11.24 13.40
CA LEU A 253 -22.56 -9.82 13.27
C LEU A 253 -24.04 -9.56 12.99
N ASP A 254 -24.87 -10.57 12.78
CA ASP A 254 -26.25 -10.36 12.31
C ASP A 254 -27.22 -10.32 13.52
N PRO A 255 -27.67 -9.12 13.95
CA PRO A 255 -28.60 -9.01 15.07
C PRO A 255 -29.94 -9.71 14.79
N ASP A 256 -30.29 -9.90 13.50
CA ASP A 256 -31.54 -10.53 13.10
C ASP A 256 -31.47 -12.06 13.19
N LYS A 257 -30.27 -12.66 13.28
CA LYS A 257 -30.05 -14.10 13.47
C LYS A 257 -29.80 -14.50 14.93
N GLN A 258 -29.28 -13.59 15.75
CA GLN A 258 -28.82 -13.86 17.12
C GLN A 258 -29.94 -13.75 18.19
N GLY A 259 -31.14 -13.29 17.83
CA GLY A 259 -32.28 -13.14 18.75
C GLY A 259 -32.18 -11.93 19.70
N LEU A 260 -33.19 -11.75 20.56
CA LEU A 260 -33.44 -10.53 21.36
C LEU A 260 -32.43 -10.26 22.51
N ASN A 261 -31.50 -11.17 22.80
CA ASN A 261 -30.56 -11.07 23.93
C ASN A 261 -29.15 -10.59 23.54
N TYR A 262 -29.00 -9.95 22.38
CA TYR A 262 -27.71 -9.55 21.85
C TYR A 262 -27.28 -8.14 22.32
N ASP A 263 -25.96 -7.90 22.43
CA ASP A 263 -25.40 -6.61 22.89
C ASP A 263 -25.98 -5.45 22.06
N THR A 264 -26.60 -4.49 22.75
CA THR A 264 -27.21 -3.27 22.19
C THR A 264 -26.34 -2.55 21.16
N LYS A 265 -25.01 -2.71 21.20
CA LYS A 265 -24.06 -2.15 20.22
C LYS A 265 -24.31 -2.59 18.78
N PHE A 266 -24.85 -3.80 18.57
CA PHE A 266 -25.12 -4.34 17.24
C PHE A 266 -26.47 -3.90 16.65
N ASN A 267 -27.30 -3.21 17.43
CA ASN A 267 -28.57 -2.66 16.94
C ASN A 267 -28.46 -1.24 16.38
N THR A 268 -27.26 -0.65 16.40
CA THR A 268 -27.04 0.69 15.84
C THR A 268 -27.21 0.69 14.32
N TRP A 269 -27.72 1.78 13.76
CA TRP A 269 -27.87 1.89 12.30
C TRP A 269 -26.52 1.81 11.58
N GLN A 270 -25.43 2.28 12.22
CA GLN A 270 -24.07 2.19 11.69
C GLN A 270 -23.61 0.73 11.59
N HIS A 271 -24.01 -0.11 12.55
CA HIS A 271 -23.74 -1.53 12.51
C HIS A 271 -24.52 -2.21 11.38
N ARG A 272 -25.85 -1.98 11.30
CA ARG A 272 -26.70 -2.51 10.23
C ARG A 272 -26.24 -2.05 8.84
N ARG A 273 -25.74 -0.82 8.73
CA ARG A 273 -25.06 -0.31 7.52
C ARG A 273 -23.84 -1.16 7.17
N ASP A 274 -22.94 -1.39 8.13
CA ASP A 274 -21.71 -2.14 7.86
C ASP A 274 -22.00 -3.61 7.53
N LEU A 275 -22.98 -4.22 8.20
CA LEU A 275 -23.46 -5.57 7.93
C LEU A 275 -24.01 -5.71 6.51
N SER A 276 -24.93 -4.82 6.09
CA SER A 276 -25.48 -4.83 4.74
C SER A 276 -24.39 -4.63 3.67
N ILE A 277 -23.37 -3.81 3.94
CA ILE A 277 -22.19 -3.67 3.07
C ILE A 277 -21.43 -5.00 2.96
N PHE A 278 -21.22 -5.74 4.05
CA PHE A 278 -20.49 -7.01 4.00
C PHE A 278 -21.25 -8.10 3.24
N TYR A 279 -22.55 -8.25 3.50
CA TYR A 279 -23.42 -9.13 2.72
C TYR A 279 -23.39 -8.76 1.24
N PHE A 280 -23.50 -7.47 0.91
CA PHE A 280 -23.51 -7.04 -0.49
C PHE A 280 -22.16 -7.31 -1.17
N LEU A 281 -21.03 -6.98 -0.54
CA LEU A 281 -19.70 -7.26 -1.10
C LEU A 281 -19.45 -8.76 -1.32
N TYR A 282 -19.85 -9.60 -0.36
CA TYR A 282 -19.67 -11.04 -0.43
C TYR A 282 -20.59 -11.69 -1.46
N SER A 283 -21.85 -11.27 -1.57
CA SER A 283 -22.81 -11.91 -2.50
C SER A 283 -22.68 -11.46 -3.96
N SER A 284 -22.11 -10.29 -4.23
CA SER A 284 -22.09 -9.69 -5.58
C SER A 284 -20.70 -9.52 -6.19
N GLY A 285 -19.64 -9.78 -5.42
CA GLY A 285 -18.26 -9.62 -5.88
C GLY A 285 -17.85 -8.18 -6.22
N LEU A 286 -18.61 -7.17 -5.79
CA LEU A 286 -18.34 -5.75 -6.05
C LEU A 286 -16.99 -5.29 -5.51
N ARG A 287 -16.38 -4.30 -6.18
CA ARG A 287 -15.34 -3.49 -5.53
C ARG A 287 -16.01 -2.52 -4.56
N ILE A 288 -15.36 -2.19 -3.45
CA ILE A 288 -15.84 -1.15 -2.52
C ILE A 288 -16.17 0.16 -3.26
N SER A 289 -15.33 0.54 -4.23
CA SER A 289 -15.55 1.75 -5.03
C SER A 289 -16.76 1.69 -5.96
N GLU A 290 -17.23 0.49 -6.31
CA GLU A 290 -18.45 0.28 -7.10
C GLU A 290 -19.67 0.31 -6.16
N LEU A 291 -19.59 -0.37 -5.01
CA LEU A 291 -20.63 -0.32 -3.98
C LEU A 291 -20.92 1.10 -3.49
N LEU A 292 -19.90 1.94 -3.32
CA LEU A 292 -20.05 3.33 -2.87
C LEU A 292 -20.69 4.28 -3.91
N GLN A 293 -21.03 3.79 -5.11
CA GLN A 293 -21.70 4.58 -6.14
C GLN A 293 -23.22 4.52 -6.07
N PHE A 294 -23.80 3.50 -5.40
CA PHE A 294 -25.24 3.36 -5.25
C PHE A 294 -25.84 4.53 -4.46
N LYS A 295 -27.04 4.95 -4.89
CA LYS A 295 -27.88 5.97 -4.28
C LYS A 295 -29.14 5.35 -3.67
N ILE A 296 -29.85 6.14 -2.88
CA ILE A 296 -31.13 5.73 -2.31
C ILE A 296 -32.16 5.38 -3.39
N ASN A 297 -32.20 6.13 -4.50
CA ASN A 297 -33.11 5.84 -5.62
C ASN A 297 -32.80 4.53 -6.37
N ASP A 298 -31.64 3.92 -6.14
CA ASP A 298 -31.31 2.62 -6.74
C ASP A 298 -31.94 1.46 -5.94
N PHE A 299 -32.42 1.71 -4.72
CA PHE A 299 -33.05 0.71 -3.85
C PHE A 299 -34.59 0.73 -4.02
N PRO A 300 -35.28 -0.43 -4.07
CA PRO A 300 -34.74 -1.80 -3.98
C PRO A 300 -33.97 -2.21 -5.24
N LEU A 301 -32.90 -2.98 -5.04
CA LEU A 301 -32.06 -3.46 -6.14
C LEU A 301 -32.76 -4.62 -6.84
N LYS A 302 -32.69 -4.65 -8.17
CA LYS A 302 -33.18 -5.78 -8.98
C LYS A 302 -32.18 -6.94 -8.91
N GLU A 303 -32.67 -8.17 -9.05
CA GLU A 303 -31.83 -9.39 -9.12
C GLU A 303 -30.67 -9.20 -10.10
N PHE A 304 -30.95 -8.71 -11.30
CA PHE A 304 -29.94 -8.30 -12.27
C PHE A 304 -29.77 -6.78 -12.25
N THR A 305 -28.71 -6.30 -11.61
CA THR A 305 -28.41 -4.87 -11.50
C THR A 305 -27.21 -4.49 -12.37
N LYS A 306 -27.37 -3.45 -13.19
CA LYS A 306 -26.30 -2.92 -14.04
C LYS A 306 -25.45 -1.92 -13.27
N ILE A 307 -24.13 -2.07 -13.32
CA ILE A 307 -23.18 -1.19 -12.63
C ILE A 307 -22.08 -0.67 -13.55
N LYS A 308 -21.45 0.44 -13.12
CA LYS A 308 -20.29 1.05 -13.78
C LYS A 308 -18.99 0.75 -13.04
N GLY A 309 -18.11 0.02 -13.70
CA GLY A 309 -16.79 -0.35 -13.22
C GLY A 309 -15.67 0.60 -13.64
N LYS A 310 -14.43 0.16 -13.43
CA LYS A 310 -13.23 0.94 -13.80
C LYS A 310 -13.19 1.21 -15.30
N GLY A 311 -13.02 2.49 -15.65
CA GLY A 311 -12.95 2.94 -17.05
C GLY A 311 -14.33 3.09 -17.70
N ASP A 312 -15.37 3.32 -16.90
CA ASP A 312 -16.77 3.46 -17.34
C ASP A 312 -17.31 2.23 -18.08
N LYS A 313 -16.70 1.07 -17.81
CA LYS A 313 -17.17 -0.22 -18.33
C LYS A 313 -18.37 -0.69 -17.55
N GLU A 314 -19.45 -0.98 -18.25
CA GLU A 314 -20.68 -1.48 -17.65
C GLU A 314 -20.66 -3.01 -17.54
N ARG A 315 -21.25 -3.55 -16.48
CA ARG A 315 -21.51 -4.98 -16.32
C ARG A 315 -22.72 -5.22 -15.43
N PHE A 316 -23.27 -6.42 -15.49
CA PHE A 316 -24.32 -6.84 -14.57
C PHE A 316 -23.72 -7.51 -13.33
N ILE A 317 -24.40 -7.36 -12.21
CA ILE A 317 -24.21 -8.14 -10.99
C ILE A 317 -25.52 -8.84 -10.66
N VAL A 318 -25.40 -9.97 -9.95
CA VAL A 318 -26.54 -10.63 -9.32
C VAL A 318 -26.65 -10.11 -7.89
N VAL A 319 -27.87 -9.74 -7.48
CA VAL A 319 -28.19 -9.28 -6.13
C VAL A 319 -29.18 -10.25 -5.51
N LEU A 320 -28.80 -10.86 -4.39
CA LEU A 320 -29.65 -11.78 -3.64
C LEU A 320 -30.64 -11.02 -2.76
N ASP A 321 -31.81 -11.62 -2.50
CA ASP A 321 -32.86 -10.99 -1.68
C ASP A 321 -32.40 -10.61 -0.27
N ILE A 322 -31.53 -11.43 0.34
CA ILE A 322 -30.93 -11.14 1.64
C ILE A 322 -30.18 -9.80 1.65
N VAL A 323 -29.62 -9.36 0.51
CA VAL A 323 -28.97 -8.05 0.40
C VAL A 323 -30.00 -6.93 0.52
N ASN A 324 -31.12 -7.04 -0.20
CA ASN A 324 -32.20 -6.07 -0.12
C ASN A 324 -32.81 -6.04 1.29
N GLU A 325 -32.98 -7.19 1.92
CA GLU A 325 -33.41 -7.30 3.33
C GLU A 325 -32.47 -6.54 4.26
N LYS A 326 -31.16 -6.81 4.20
CA LYS A 326 -30.19 -6.13 5.08
C LYS A 326 -30.10 -4.62 4.81
N ILE A 327 -30.22 -4.19 3.55
CA ILE A 327 -30.28 -2.76 3.21
C ILE A 327 -31.55 -2.13 3.78
N LYS A 328 -32.71 -2.80 3.66
CA LYS A 328 -33.97 -2.32 4.23
C LYS A 328 -33.85 -2.13 5.75
N ASN A 329 -33.36 -3.13 6.48
CA ASN A 329 -33.19 -3.06 7.93
C ASN A 329 -32.23 -1.93 8.35
N TYR A 330 -31.20 -1.68 7.54
CA TYR A 330 -30.32 -0.52 7.71
C TYR A 330 -31.07 0.80 7.53
N LEU A 331 -31.81 0.98 6.42
CA LEU A 331 -32.51 2.22 6.11
C LEU A 331 -33.58 2.55 7.16
N GLU A 332 -34.34 1.55 7.59
CA GLU A 332 -35.35 1.68 8.65
C GLU A 332 -34.69 2.11 9.96
N SER A 333 -33.65 1.38 10.41
CA SER A 333 -32.88 1.74 11.61
C SER A 333 -32.25 3.14 11.53
N CYS A 334 -31.76 3.54 10.36
CA CYS A 334 -31.20 4.88 10.12
C CYS A 334 -32.26 5.99 10.20
N SER A 335 -33.49 5.71 9.78
CA SER A 335 -34.59 6.68 9.83
C SER A 335 -35.17 6.83 11.24
N SER A 336 -35.22 5.74 12.02
CA SER A 336 -35.83 5.71 13.35
C SER A 336 -34.87 6.06 14.49
N SER A 337 -33.54 6.08 14.24
CA SER A 337 -32.56 6.40 15.28
C SER A 337 -32.52 7.89 15.62
N ILE A 338 -32.27 8.21 16.89
CA ILE A 338 -32.12 9.60 17.41
C ILE A 338 -30.99 10.37 16.71
N ASP A 339 -29.91 9.67 16.33
CA ASP A 339 -28.74 10.20 15.63
C ASP A 339 -28.79 9.89 14.11
N GLY A 340 -29.95 9.45 13.64
CA GLY A 340 -30.25 9.04 12.29
C GLY A 340 -30.49 10.21 11.32
N PHE A 341 -30.86 9.87 10.09
CA PHE A 341 -31.11 10.85 9.04
C PHE A 341 -32.28 10.44 8.16
N ASN A 342 -33.09 11.42 7.76
CA ASN A 342 -33.94 11.28 6.57
C ASN A 342 -33.07 11.40 5.32
N LEU A 343 -33.10 10.37 4.48
CA LEU A 343 -32.30 10.28 3.26
C LEU A 343 -33.19 10.62 2.05
N SER A 344 -32.72 11.53 1.22
CA SER A 344 -33.34 11.88 -0.06
C SER A 344 -32.88 10.94 -1.16
N ASN A 345 -33.65 10.83 -2.25
CA ASN A 345 -33.39 9.92 -3.36
C ASN A 345 -31.97 10.05 -3.97
N GLU A 346 -31.42 11.26 -4.00
CA GLU A 346 -30.09 11.56 -4.55
C GLU A 346 -28.93 11.30 -3.59
N ASP A 347 -29.22 10.98 -2.33
CA ASP A 347 -28.17 10.68 -1.36
C ASP A 347 -27.47 9.35 -1.68
N PRO A 348 -26.19 9.20 -1.29
CA PRO A 348 -25.54 7.91 -1.33
C PRO A 348 -26.33 6.89 -0.49
N LEU A 349 -26.44 5.66 -0.99
CA LEU A 349 -27.12 4.57 -0.29
C LEU A 349 -26.51 4.34 1.10
N PHE A 350 -25.18 4.38 1.20
CA PHE A 350 -24.45 4.21 2.46
C PHE A 350 -23.80 5.50 2.92
N VAL A 351 -24.17 5.97 4.12
CA VAL A 351 -23.70 7.23 4.70
C VAL A 351 -22.99 7.06 6.04
N LYS A 352 -22.31 8.12 6.50
CA LYS A 352 -21.79 8.23 7.87
C LYS A 352 -22.23 9.54 8.51
N SER A 353 -22.32 9.53 9.84
CA SER A 353 -22.48 10.75 10.65
C SER A 353 -21.11 11.30 11.04
N ILE A 354 -20.89 12.59 10.86
CA ILE A 354 -19.76 13.34 11.42
C ILE A 354 -20.32 14.59 12.09
N LYS A 355 -20.19 14.68 13.42
CA LYS A 355 -20.73 15.80 14.22
C LYS A 355 -22.23 16.05 13.93
N GLY A 356 -23.01 14.98 13.86
CA GLY A 356 -24.44 15.06 13.55
C GLY A 356 -24.78 15.41 12.09
N GLN A 357 -23.79 15.50 11.19
CA GLN A 357 -24.03 15.75 9.77
C GLN A 357 -23.80 14.49 8.93
N LYS A 358 -24.73 14.23 8.00
CA LYS A 358 -24.59 13.22 6.97
C LYS A 358 -23.41 13.53 6.04
N LYS A 359 -22.54 12.54 5.83
CA LYS A 359 -21.42 12.58 4.88
C LYS A 359 -21.33 11.26 4.12
N LYS A 360 -20.69 11.31 2.95
CA LYS A 360 -20.41 10.11 2.14
C LYS A 360 -19.43 9.18 2.87
N LEU A 361 -19.69 7.88 2.81
CA LEU A 361 -18.77 6.87 3.32
C LEU A 361 -17.54 6.77 2.39
N SER A 362 -16.36 6.51 2.95
CA SER A 362 -15.14 6.26 2.16
C SER A 362 -14.72 4.81 2.27
N ALA A 363 -13.96 4.31 1.28
CA ALA A 363 -13.43 2.95 1.32
C ALA A 363 -12.57 2.67 2.57
N ARG A 364 -11.90 3.71 3.12
CA ARG A 364 -11.14 3.60 4.37
C ARG A 364 -12.05 3.45 5.59
N ASP A 365 -13.24 4.04 5.58
CA ASP A 365 -14.19 3.89 6.67
C ASP A 365 -14.66 2.44 6.75
N ILE A 366 -15.03 1.82 5.62
CA ILE A 366 -15.43 0.40 5.56
C ILE A 366 -14.26 -0.52 5.95
N GLN A 367 -13.05 -0.25 5.47
CA GLN A 367 -11.85 -1.01 5.86
C GLN A 367 -11.59 -0.95 7.37
N ARG A 368 -11.77 0.23 7.99
CA ARG A 368 -11.61 0.40 9.43
C ARG A 368 -12.72 -0.33 10.20
N SER A 369 -13.98 -0.20 9.78
CA SER A 369 -15.09 -0.94 10.37
C SER A 369 -14.84 -2.45 10.34
N MET A 370 -14.50 -3.00 9.18
CA MET A 370 -14.24 -4.44 9.05
C MET A 370 -13.05 -4.88 9.91
N LYS A 371 -11.97 -4.09 9.97
CA LYS A 371 -10.84 -4.37 10.86
C LYS A 371 -11.28 -4.42 12.31
N ASN A 372 -12.12 -3.49 12.76
CA ASN A 372 -12.63 -3.47 14.13
C ASN A 372 -13.50 -4.71 14.43
N TYR A 373 -14.39 -5.12 13.52
CA TYR A 373 -15.18 -6.35 13.71
C TYR A 373 -14.29 -7.61 13.76
N ILE A 374 -13.29 -7.68 12.88
CA ILE A 374 -12.26 -8.73 12.87
C ILE A 374 -11.36 -8.69 14.10
N GLU A 375 -11.16 -7.57 14.78
CA GLU A 375 -10.34 -7.57 16.01
C GLU A 375 -11.13 -8.01 17.25
N ASN A 376 -12.47 -8.00 17.18
CA ASN A 376 -13.36 -8.30 18.29
C ASN A 376 -14.15 -9.61 18.13
N PHE A 377 -13.92 -10.36 17.05
CA PHE A 377 -14.60 -11.64 16.81
C PHE A 377 -13.78 -12.79 17.46
N GLU A 378 -14.44 -13.74 18.11
CA GLU A 378 -13.75 -14.81 18.87
C GLU A 378 -13.43 -16.06 18.01
N GLY A 379 -13.75 -16.04 16.72
CA GLY A 379 -13.56 -17.17 15.81
C GLY A 379 -12.14 -17.34 15.24
N ASN A 380 -11.94 -18.44 14.51
CA ASN A 380 -10.75 -18.65 13.67
C ASN A 380 -11.03 -18.09 12.27
N TYR A 381 -10.40 -16.97 11.93
CA TYR A 381 -10.51 -16.34 10.61
C TYR A 381 -9.20 -15.61 10.29
N PRO A 382 -8.99 -15.21 9.02
CA PRO A 382 -7.76 -14.50 8.68
C PRO A 382 -7.75 -13.12 9.36
N MET A 383 -6.96 -12.92 10.43
CA MET A 383 -6.84 -11.65 11.17
C MET A 383 -6.47 -10.44 10.28
N PHE A 384 -5.98 -10.69 9.06
CA PHE A 384 -5.62 -9.67 8.06
C PHE A 384 -6.66 -9.52 6.94
N SER A 385 -7.86 -10.03 7.14
CA SER A 385 -8.96 -9.90 6.19
C SER A 385 -9.39 -8.45 6.04
N THR A 386 -9.77 -8.11 4.82
CA THR A 386 -10.20 -6.75 4.42
C THR A 386 -11.44 -6.88 3.54
N PRO A 387 -12.14 -5.79 3.18
CA PRO A 387 -13.32 -5.97 2.33
C PRO A 387 -12.98 -6.53 0.93
N HIS A 388 -11.69 -6.47 0.53
CA HIS A 388 -11.23 -7.18 -0.67
C HIS A 388 -11.20 -8.70 -0.48
N SER A 389 -10.97 -9.19 0.74
CA SER A 389 -11.07 -10.59 1.12
C SER A 389 -12.46 -11.15 0.85
N LEU A 390 -13.53 -10.40 1.17
CA LEU A 390 -14.92 -10.82 0.87
C LEU A 390 -15.14 -11.06 -0.62
N ARG A 391 -14.63 -10.16 -1.47
CA ARG A 391 -14.67 -10.34 -2.93
C ARG A 391 -13.82 -11.53 -3.39
N HIS A 392 -12.67 -11.78 -2.75
CA HIS A 392 -11.86 -12.94 -3.09
C HIS A 392 -12.54 -14.24 -2.66
N SER A 393 -13.16 -14.29 -1.49
CA SER A 393 -13.99 -15.42 -1.04
C SER A 393 -15.16 -15.67 -1.96
N PHE A 394 -15.92 -14.64 -2.34
CA PHE A 394 -16.97 -14.75 -3.36
C PHE A 394 -16.48 -15.44 -4.63
N ALA A 395 -15.38 -14.94 -5.20
CA ALA A 395 -14.82 -15.48 -6.43
C ALA A 395 -14.35 -16.93 -6.28
N SER A 396 -13.73 -17.26 -5.13
CA SER A 396 -13.25 -18.60 -4.84
C SER A 396 -14.39 -19.59 -4.59
N HIS A 397 -15.43 -19.19 -3.87
CA HIS A 397 -16.56 -20.05 -3.53
C HIS A 397 -17.45 -20.30 -4.75
N ILE A 398 -17.68 -19.28 -5.59
CA ILE A 398 -18.39 -19.48 -6.86
C ILE A 398 -17.60 -20.42 -7.79
N LEU A 399 -16.26 -20.33 -7.81
CA LEU A 399 -15.43 -21.27 -8.58
C LEU A 399 -15.55 -22.70 -8.05
N ARG A 400 -15.45 -22.89 -6.73
CA ARG A 400 -15.62 -24.20 -6.06
C ARG A 400 -17.01 -24.78 -6.25
N GLY A 401 -18.03 -23.93 -6.34
CA GLY A 401 -19.40 -24.31 -6.70
C GLY A 401 -19.59 -24.72 -8.17
N GLY A 402 -18.51 -24.75 -8.98
CA GLY A 402 -18.52 -25.24 -10.35
C GLY A 402 -18.77 -24.19 -11.44
N ALA A 403 -18.73 -22.90 -11.11
CA ALA A 403 -18.92 -21.86 -12.11
C ALA A 403 -17.69 -21.71 -13.03
N ASP A 404 -17.94 -21.54 -14.33
CA ASP A 404 -16.86 -21.32 -15.30
C ASP A 404 -16.06 -20.04 -15.01
N ILE A 405 -14.75 -20.09 -15.25
CA ILE A 405 -13.84 -18.99 -14.99
C ILE A 405 -14.17 -17.74 -15.82
N ARG A 406 -14.78 -17.90 -17.01
CA ARG A 406 -15.26 -16.76 -17.81
C ARG A 406 -16.46 -16.10 -17.15
N THR A 407 -17.41 -16.88 -16.64
CA THR A 407 -18.56 -16.37 -15.86
C THR A 407 -18.08 -15.56 -14.65
N ILE A 408 -17.09 -16.05 -13.92
CA ILE A 408 -16.49 -15.32 -12.78
C ILE A 408 -15.78 -14.04 -13.25
N GLN A 409 -15.05 -14.10 -14.37
CA GLN A 409 -14.38 -12.94 -14.94
C GLN A 409 -15.36 -11.82 -15.30
N GLU A 410 -16.52 -12.18 -15.88
CA GLU A 410 -17.60 -11.28 -16.24
C GLU A 410 -18.24 -10.65 -14.99
N LEU A 411 -18.65 -11.46 -14.02
CA LEU A 411 -19.23 -11.00 -12.74
C LEU A 411 -18.30 -10.02 -11.99
N LEU A 412 -17.00 -10.32 -11.96
CA LEU A 412 -16.00 -9.49 -11.31
C LEU A 412 -15.56 -8.27 -12.15
N GLY A 413 -15.89 -8.23 -13.43
CA GLY A 413 -15.46 -7.17 -14.35
C GLY A 413 -13.94 -7.09 -14.48
N HIS A 414 -13.29 -8.23 -14.69
CA HIS A 414 -11.83 -8.31 -14.87
C HIS A 414 -11.47 -8.14 -16.35
N SER A 415 -10.62 -7.15 -16.66
CA SER A 415 -10.15 -6.90 -18.02
C SER A 415 -9.07 -7.88 -18.51
N SER A 416 -8.51 -8.69 -17.61
CA SER A 416 -7.50 -9.71 -17.95
C SER A 416 -7.76 -11.00 -17.18
N LEU A 417 -7.64 -12.13 -17.89
CA LEU A 417 -7.77 -13.48 -17.34
C LEU A 417 -6.73 -13.73 -16.22
N SER A 418 -5.56 -13.10 -16.30
CA SER A 418 -4.49 -13.18 -15.28
C SER A 418 -4.92 -12.72 -13.88
N SER A 419 -5.94 -11.87 -13.79
CA SER A 419 -6.50 -11.40 -12.51
C SER A 419 -7.46 -12.43 -11.90
N THR A 420 -8.04 -13.30 -12.73
CA THR A 420 -8.95 -14.39 -12.35
C THR A 420 -8.18 -15.70 -12.11
N GLN A 421 -7.06 -15.93 -12.80
CA GLN A 421 -6.14 -17.06 -12.59
C GLN A 421 -5.50 -17.12 -11.19
N ILE A 422 -5.61 -16.07 -10.37
CA ILE A 422 -5.18 -16.13 -8.97
C ILE A 422 -6.06 -17.10 -8.18
N TYR A 423 -7.34 -17.26 -8.56
CA TYR A 423 -8.31 -18.11 -7.88
C TYR A 423 -8.13 -19.60 -8.19
N THR A 424 -7.65 -19.95 -9.39
CA THR A 424 -7.42 -21.35 -9.78
C THR A 424 -6.27 -22.02 -9.03
N LYS A 425 -5.38 -21.25 -8.40
CA LYS A 425 -4.29 -21.79 -7.56
C LYS A 425 -4.74 -22.18 -6.16
N LEU A 426 -5.94 -21.78 -5.75
CA LEU A 426 -6.48 -22.06 -4.41
C LEU A 426 -7.28 -23.39 -4.37
N ASP A 427 -7.26 -24.15 -5.46
CA ASP A 427 -8.28 -25.14 -5.77
C ASP A 427 -7.71 -26.50 -6.21
N GLU A 428 -6.60 -26.93 -5.58
CA GLU A 428 -6.00 -28.25 -5.86
C GLU A 428 -6.97 -29.41 -5.60
N LYS A 429 -7.87 -29.30 -4.60
CA LYS A 429 -8.91 -30.33 -4.31
C LYS A 429 -10.02 -30.39 -5.36
N SER A 430 -10.44 -29.24 -5.86
CA SER A 430 -11.52 -29.12 -6.85
C SER A 430 -11.05 -29.47 -8.26
N LEU A 431 -9.75 -29.26 -8.55
CA LEU A 431 -9.09 -29.81 -9.74
C LEU A 431 -9.10 -31.33 -9.75
N LEU A 432 -8.91 -31.98 -8.59
CA LEU A 432 -9.08 -33.43 -8.43
C LEU A 432 -10.54 -33.85 -8.62
N ASP A 433 -11.52 -33.18 -7.97
CA ASP A 433 -12.95 -33.50 -8.15
C ASP A 433 -13.45 -33.31 -9.59
N ILE A 434 -12.98 -32.27 -10.29
CA ILE A 434 -13.31 -32.04 -11.70
C ILE A 434 -12.62 -33.08 -12.58
N TYR A 435 -11.37 -33.43 -12.30
CA TYR A 435 -10.67 -34.53 -12.97
C TYR A 435 -11.42 -35.84 -12.78
N ASP A 436 -11.81 -36.17 -11.56
CA ASP A 436 -12.58 -37.38 -11.21
C ASP A 436 -14.01 -37.35 -11.76
N LYS A 437 -14.61 -36.18 -12.03
CA LYS A 437 -15.93 -36.11 -12.70
C LYS A 437 -15.85 -36.12 -14.23
N SER A 438 -14.73 -35.68 -14.79
CA SER A 438 -14.59 -35.41 -16.23
C SER A 438 -13.70 -36.41 -16.96
N HIS A 439 -12.87 -37.17 -16.24
CA HIS A 439 -12.00 -38.16 -16.85
C HIS A 439 -12.76 -39.45 -17.15
N PRO A 440 -12.73 -39.97 -18.39
CA PRO A 440 -13.44 -41.21 -18.72
C PRO A 440 -13.05 -42.46 -17.90
N HIS A 441 -11.90 -42.48 -17.19
CA HIS A 441 -11.46 -43.62 -16.37
C HIS A 441 -11.89 -43.56 -14.89
N SER A 442 -12.45 -42.45 -14.43
CA SER A 442 -12.92 -42.33 -13.03
C SER A 442 -14.32 -42.91 -12.81
N LYS A 443 -14.98 -43.38 -13.88
CA LYS A 443 -16.26 -44.10 -13.83
C LYS A 443 -16.08 -45.62 -13.73
N ASP A 444 -14.85 -46.11 -13.77
CA ASP A 444 -14.54 -47.54 -13.73
C ASP A 444 -14.00 -47.92 -12.35
N GLU A 445 -14.88 -47.95 -11.35
CA GLU A 445 -14.70 -48.83 -10.20
C GLU A 445 -15.97 -49.69 -10.04
N ILE A 446 -15.73 -51.01 -10.07
CA ILE A 446 -16.66 -52.14 -9.94
C ILE A 446 -17.12 -52.29 -8.49
#